data_AF-A0A329KXT9-F1
#
_entry.id   AF-A0A329KXT9-F1
#
_cell.length_a   1.000
_cell.length_b   1.000
_cell.length_c   1.000
_cell.angle_alpha   90.00
_cell.angle_beta   90.00
_cell.angle_gamma   90.00
#
_symmetry.space_group_name_H-M   'P 1'
#
loop_
_entity.id
_entity.type
_entity.pdbx_description
1 polymer ?
#
loop_
_entity_poly.entity_id
_entity_poly.type
_entity_poly.pdbx_seq_one_letter_code
_entity_poly.pdbx_strand_id
1 'polypeptide(L)'
;MKREVVIAKWSTLKPRERDAWVAEVVFGKKIGRERRIGGSVYEIGHGGIGIELDSYTTDIYAAWAAASGIPGEFILFRLLPDKFVASFGYSVEECPECGEDPFEVTAQGVASSPAEAICLAALIAKLCP
;
A
#
# COMPACT_ATOMS: atom_id res chain seq x y z
N MET A 1 0.45 -8.41 -12.64
CA MET A 1 -0.65 -9.14 -11.94
C MET A 1 -1.94 -8.38 -12.20
N LYS A 2 -3.11 -9.03 -12.20
CA LYS A 2 -4.39 -8.30 -12.33
C LYS A 2 -4.80 -7.71 -10.98
N ARG A 3 -5.44 -6.54 -10.99
CA ARG A 3 -5.90 -5.82 -9.79
C ARG A 3 -6.77 -6.71 -8.88
N GLU A 4 -7.67 -7.49 -9.47
CA GLU A 4 -8.60 -8.35 -8.75
C GLU A 4 -7.87 -9.46 -7.99
N VAL A 5 -6.76 -9.96 -8.55
CA VAL A 5 -5.92 -10.96 -7.88
C VAL A 5 -5.20 -10.36 -6.69
N VAL A 6 -4.74 -9.11 -6.79
CA VAL A 6 -4.12 -8.39 -5.65
C VAL A 6 -5.14 -8.21 -4.53
N ILE A 7 -6.34 -7.74 -4.85
CA ILE A 7 -7.43 -7.54 -3.87
C ILE A 7 -7.86 -8.86 -3.24
N ALA A 8 -8.05 -9.91 -4.05
CA ALA A 8 -8.43 -11.23 -3.58
C ALA A 8 -7.36 -11.84 -2.66
N LYS A 9 -6.07 -11.66 -2.98
CA LYS A 9 -5.00 -12.08 -2.06
C LYS A 9 -5.04 -11.26 -0.78
N TRP A 10 -5.12 -9.93 -0.88
CA TRP A 10 -5.14 -9.01 0.27
C TRP A 10 -6.22 -9.37 1.30
N SER A 11 -7.43 -9.69 0.84
CA SER A 11 -8.55 -10.02 1.71
C SER A 11 -8.35 -11.31 2.51
N THR A 12 -7.52 -12.24 2.03
CA THR A 12 -7.20 -13.49 2.73
C THR A 12 -6.09 -13.37 3.78
N LEU A 13 -5.31 -12.28 3.71
CA LEU A 13 -4.15 -12.06 4.59
C LEU A 13 -4.57 -11.40 5.90
N LYS A 14 -3.89 -11.78 7.00
CA LYS A 14 -3.96 -11.05 8.28
C LYS A 14 -3.16 -9.74 8.19
N PRO A 15 -3.40 -8.75 9.09
CA PRO A 15 -2.69 -7.47 9.07
C PRO A 15 -1.17 -7.59 8.97
N ARG A 16 -0.53 -8.41 9.81
CA ARG A 16 0.94 -8.62 9.74
C ARG A 16 1.42 -9.28 8.44
N GLU A 17 0.58 -10.11 7.81
CA GLU A 17 0.92 -10.70 6.51
C GLU A 17 0.74 -9.69 5.37
N ARG A 18 -0.19 -8.73 5.52
CA ARG A 18 -0.30 -7.58 4.61
C ARG A 18 0.92 -6.67 4.75
N ASP A 19 1.33 -6.35 5.98
CA ASP A 19 2.55 -5.57 6.24
C ASP A 19 3.77 -6.23 5.58
N ALA A 20 3.93 -7.54 5.75
CA ALA A 20 4.99 -8.32 5.11
C ALA A 20 4.98 -8.16 3.60
N TRP A 21 3.81 -8.28 2.99
CA TRP A 21 3.68 -8.22 1.53
C TRP A 21 3.95 -6.82 0.99
N VAL A 22 3.48 -5.78 1.69
CA VAL A 22 3.83 -4.38 1.40
C VAL A 22 5.35 -4.20 1.48
N ALA A 23 5.98 -4.73 2.52
CA ALA A 23 7.41 -4.63 2.71
C ALA A 23 8.23 -5.23 1.57
N GLU A 24 7.86 -6.44 1.14
CA GLU A 24 8.51 -7.14 0.03
C GLU A 24 8.32 -6.40 -1.30
N VAL A 25 7.10 -5.97 -1.60
CA VAL A 25 6.74 -5.47 -2.93
C VAL A 25 7.06 -4.00 -3.11
N VAL A 26 6.75 -3.17 -2.11
CA VAL A 26 6.90 -1.71 -2.22
C VAL A 26 8.34 -1.30 -1.92
N PHE A 27 8.97 -1.92 -0.91
CA PHE A 27 10.32 -1.55 -0.46
C PHE A 27 11.41 -2.55 -0.86
N GLY A 28 11.06 -3.70 -1.45
CA GLY A 28 12.05 -4.71 -1.83
C GLY A 28 12.70 -5.43 -0.64
N LYS A 29 12.09 -5.36 0.55
CA LYS A 29 12.65 -5.96 1.78
C LYS A 29 12.61 -7.48 1.70
N LYS A 30 13.63 -8.13 2.26
CA LYS A 30 13.64 -9.59 2.42
C LYS A 30 12.99 -9.95 3.75
N ILE A 31 11.85 -10.64 3.71
CA ILE A 31 11.10 -10.96 4.91
C ILE A 31 11.40 -12.38 5.39
N GLY A 32 11.70 -12.48 6.67
CA GLY A 32 11.88 -13.73 7.41
C GLY A 32 10.68 -14.00 8.30
N ARG A 33 10.36 -15.29 8.49
CA ARG A 33 9.34 -15.73 9.46
C ARG A 33 10.02 -16.52 10.56
N GLU A 34 10.04 -16.00 11.78
CA GLU A 34 10.56 -16.75 12.92
C GLU A 34 9.41 -17.46 13.65
N ARG A 35 9.39 -18.79 13.61
CA ARG A 35 8.33 -19.60 14.26
C ARG A 35 8.36 -19.51 15.80
N ARG A 36 9.45 -19.03 16.41
CA ARG A 36 9.67 -19.07 17.87
C ARG A 36 8.98 -17.94 18.64
N ILE A 37 8.74 -16.79 18.02
CA ILE A 37 8.13 -15.61 18.68
C ILE A 37 6.72 -15.41 18.13
N GLY A 38 5.80 -16.35 18.40
CA GLY A 38 4.36 -16.12 18.24
C GLY A 38 3.83 -15.72 16.85
N GLY A 39 4.60 -15.87 15.78
CA GLY A 39 4.21 -15.45 14.42
C GLY A 39 4.61 -14.01 14.05
N SER A 40 5.55 -13.40 14.78
CA SER A 40 6.14 -12.11 14.41
C SER A 40 6.86 -12.18 13.06
N VAL A 41 6.68 -11.13 12.26
CA VAL A 41 7.28 -10.96 10.94
C VAL A 41 8.44 -9.97 11.06
N TYR A 42 9.60 -10.35 10.53
CA TYR A 42 10.82 -9.55 10.62
C TYR A 42 11.42 -9.32 9.24
N GLU A 43 12.03 -8.16 9.05
CA GLU A 43 12.96 -7.94 7.94
C GLU A 43 14.30 -8.61 8.25
N ILE A 44 14.82 -9.39 7.30
CA ILE A 44 16.17 -9.98 7.40
C ILE A 44 17.16 -8.93 6.92
N GLY A 45 17.81 -8.25 7.86
CA GLY A 45 18.88 -7.30 7.57
C GLY A 45 20.17 -7.98 7.10
N HIS A 46 21.10 -7.19 6.55
CA HIS A 46 22.45 -7.65 6.24
C HIS A 46 23.16 -8.11 7.52
N GLY A 47 23.56 -9.38 7.56
CA GLY A 47 24.18 -10.01 8.73
C GLY A 47 23.27 -10.94 9.54
N GLY A 48 22.02 -11.16 9.12
CA GLY A 48 21.11 -12.12 9.76
C GLY A 48 20.42 -11.61 11.02
N ILE A 49 20.56 -10.32 11.33
CA ILE A 49 19.81 -9.66 12.40
C ILE A 49 18.41 -9.34 11.88
N GLY A 50 17.39 -9.88 12.55
CA GLY A 50 15.99 -9.56 12.29
C GLY A 50 15.61 -8.22 12.88
N ILE A 51 15.04 -7.32 12.08
CA ILE A 51 14.43 -6.07 12.56
C ILE A 51 12.91 -6.27 12.53
N GLU A 52 12.22 -5.87 13.59
CA GLU A 52 10.76 -5.95 13.63
C GLU A 52 10.16 -5.12 12.50
N LEU A 53 9.18 -5.70 11.79
CA LEU A 53 8.55 -5.01 10.68
C LEU A 53 7.60 -3.91 11.16
N ASP A 54 7.66 -2.76 10.50
CA ASP A 54 6.70 -1.67 10.72
C ASP A 54 5.27 -2.16 10.50
N SER A 55 4.32 -1.53 11.21
CA SER A 55 2.91 -1.88 11.13
C SER A 55 2.19 -1.05 10.05
N TYR A 56 2.57 -1.22 8.79
CA TYR A 56 2.10 -0.40 7.66
C TYR A 56 0.56 -0.31 7.55
N THR A 57 -0.17 -1.39 7.86
CA THR A 57 -1.63 -1.45 7.72
C THR A 57 -2.41 -0.88 8.90
N THR A 58 -1.75 -0.61 10.04
CA THR A 58 -2.41 -0.12 11.26
C THR A 58 -1.85 1.22 11.74
N ASP A 59 -0.61 1.56 11.40
CA ASP A 59 0.01 2.85 11.66
C ASP A 59 0.02 3.71 10.39
N ILE A 60 -0.72 4.82 10.43
CA ILE A 60 -0.83 5.75 9.31
C ILE A 60 0.50 6.40 8.94
N TYR A 61 1.40 6.63 9.90
CA TYR A 61 2.71 7.22 9.63
C TYR A 61 3.61 6.22 8.89
N ALA A 62 3.57 4.94 9.28
CA ALA A 62 4.25 3.88 8.53
C ALA A 62 3.64 3.72 7.12
N ALA A 63 2.31 3.78 6.99
CA ALA A 63 1.63 3.69 5.70
C ALA A 63 2.09 4.78 4.71
N TRP A 64 2.35 6.00 5.19
CA TRP A 64 2.86 7.09 4.35
C TRP A 64 4.21 6.77 3.69
N ALA A 65 5.07 5.97 4.34
CA ALA A 65 6.30 5.50 3.70
C ALA A 65 5.99 4.67 2.43
N ALA A 66 4.91 3.89 2.45
CA ALA A 66 4.52 3.07 1.29
C ALA A 66 4.03 3.95 0.13
N ALA A 67 3.33 5.05 0.44
CA ALA A 67 2.95 6.04 -0.57
C ALA A 67 4.16 6.73 -1.20
N SER A 68 5.13 7.13 -0.40
CA SER A 68 6.38 7.76 -0.88
C SER A 68 7.22 6.86 -1.79
N GLY A 69 7.00 5.55 -1.77
CA GLY A 69 7.66 4.58 -2.65
C GLY A 69 7.05 4.48 -4.07
N ILE A 70 5.98 5.24 -4.35
CA ILE A 70 5.23 5.21 -5.61
C ILE A 70 5.40 6.55 -6.33
N PRO A 71 5.83 6.56 -7.60
CA PRO A 71 5.94 7.80 -8.37
C PRO A 71 4.56 8.36 -8.73
N GLY A 72 4.49 9.69 -8.84
CA GLY A 72 3.27 10.41 -9.23
C GLY A 72 2.61 11.13 -8.08
N GLU A 73 1.42 11.62 -8.35
CA GLU A 73 0.57 12.31 -7.39
C GLU A 73 -0.22 11.30 -6.55
N PHE A 74 -0.53 11.69 -5.32
CA PHE A 74 -1.21 10.84 -4.36
C PHE A 74 -2.39 11.59 -3.72
N ILE A 75 -3.56 10.95 -3.74
CA ILE A 75 -4.77 11.47 -3.13
C ILE A 75 -5.34 10.44 -2.16
N LEU A 76 -5.58 10.88 -0.92
CA LEU A 76 -6.29 10.10 0.10
C LEU A 76 -7.55 10.86 0.52
N PHE A 77 -8.70 10.22 0.44
CA PHE A 77 -9.94 10.79 0.93
C PHE A 77 -10.85 9.73 1.57
N ARG A 78 -11.76 10.20 2.41
CA ARG A 78 -12.80 9.38 3.03
C ARG A 78 -14.04 9.43 2.15
N LEU A 79 -14.47 8.27 1.64
CA LEU A 79 -15.67 8.14 0.82
C LEU A 79 -16.93 7.91 1.66
N LEU A 80 -16.83 7.10 2.71
CA LEU A 80 -17.88 6.82 3.71
C LEU A 80 -17.27 6.79 5.11
N PRO A 81 -18.06 6.82 6.21
CA PRO A 81 -17.52 6.81 7.57
C PRO A 81 -16.48 5.71 7.85
N ASP A 82 -16.64 4.55 7.20
CA ASP A 82 -15.83 3.34 7.31
C ASP A 82 -15.16 2.95 5.97
N LYS A 83 -15.02 3.89 5.03
CA LYS A 83 -14.41 3.63 3.73
C LYS A 83 -13.49 4.75 3.28
N PHE A 84 -12.24 4.40 3.03
CA PHE A 84 -11.18 5.28 2.55
C PHE A 84 -10.74 4.84 1.17
N VAL A 85 -10.41 5.82 0.34
CA VAL A 85 -9.89 5.62 -1.01
C VAL A 85 -8.54 6.31 -1.10
N ALA A 86 -7.53 5.56 -1.51
CA ALA A 86 -6.20 6.04 -1.79
C ALA A 86 -5.90 5.81 -3.27
N SER A 87 -5.50 6.86 -3.99
CA SER A 87 -5.29 6.83 -5.43
C SER A 87 -3.93 7.41 -5.78
N PHE A 88 -3.21 6.73 -6.67
CA PHE A 88 -2.05 7.25 -7.37
C PHE A 88 -2.43 7.59 -8.80
N GLY A 89 -1.80 8.62 -9.35
CA GLY A 89 -2.12 9.12 -10.68
C GLY A 89 -1.25 10.29 -11.07
N TYR A 90 -1.70 10.97 -12.12
CA TYR A 90 -1.07 12.19 -12.62
C TYR A 90 -2.17 13.15 -13.04
N SER A 91 -1.97 14.43 -12.77
CA SER A 91 -2.77 15.47 -13.41
C SER A 91 -2.47 15.47 -14.91
N VAL A 92 -3.52 15.42 -15.74
CA VAL A 92 -3.40 15.60 -17.19
C VAL A 92 -3.63 17.07 -17.56
N GLU A 93 -3.47 17.39 -18.84
CA GLU A 93 -3.59 18.74 -19.37
C GLU A 93 -4.94 19.37 -18.94
N GLU A 94 -4.88 20.63 -18.48
CA GLU A 94 -6.05 21.43 -18.08
C GLU A 94 -7.14 21.28 -19.14
N CYS A 95 -8.34 20.85 -18.73
CA CYS A 95 -9.50 20.83 -19.60
C CYS A 95 -10.10 22.24 -19.64
N PRO A 96 -9.81 23.07 -20.67
CA PRO A 96 -10.14 24.50 -20.62
C PRO A 96 -11.66 24.73 -20.71
N GLU A 97 -12.38 23.74 -21.25
CA GLU A 97 -13.83 23.75 -21.41
C GLU A 97 -14.58 23.43 -20.12
N CYS A 98 -13.97 22.68 -19.20
CA CYS A 98 -14.58 22.28 -17.94
C CYS A 98 -13.95 22.95 -16.71
N GLY A 99 -12.77 23.57 -16.84
CA GLY A 99 -12.08 24.27 -15.74
C GLY A 99 -11.59 23.33 -14.64
N GLU A 100 -11.44 22.05 -14.96
CA GLU A 100 -10.95 21.00 -14.05
C GLU A 100 -9.59 20.49 -14.53
N ASP A 101 -8.72 20.17 -13.57
CA ASP A 101 -7.49 19.41 -13.78
C ASP A 101 -7.83 17.92 -13.65
N PRO A 102 -8.01 17.17 -14.75
CA PRO A 102 -8.43 15.80 -14.65
C PRO A 102 -7.30 14.98 -14.02
N PHE A 103 -7.63 14.18 -13.01
CA PHE A 103 -6.69 13.27 -12.37
C PHE A 103 -6.84 11.87 -12.94
N GLU A 104 -5.85 11.42 -13.72
CA GLU A 104 -5.85 10.07 -14.26
C GLU A 104 -5.34 9.07 -13.21
N VAL A 105 -6.27 8.27 -12.68
CA VAL A 105 -5.97 7.26 -11.66
C VAL A 105 -5.25 6.06 -12.30
N THR A 106 -3.99 5.84 -11.92
CA THR A 106 -3.20 4.68 -12.35
C THR A 106 -3.33 3.50 -11.39
N ALA A 107 -3.53 3.76 -10.10
CA ALA A 107 -3.75 2.73 -9.10
C ALA A 107 -4.66 3.23 -7.97
N GLN A 108 -5.50 2.34 -7.44
CA GLN A 108 -6.43 2.71 -6.39
C GLN A 108 -6.72 1.57 -5.42
N GLY A 109 -6.55 1.87 -4.13
CA GLY A 109 -6.90 1.01 -3.00
C GLY A 109 -8.12 1.55 -2.26
N VAL A 110 -9.02 0.64 -1.89
CA VAL A 110 -10.22 0.96 -1.08
C VAL A 110 -10.22 0.06 0.14
N ALA A 111 -10.32 0.64 1.33
CA ALA A 111 -10.29 -0.11 2.59
C ALA A 111 -11.06 0.58 3.72
N SER A 112 -11.19 -0.11 4.85
CA SER A 112 -11.88 0.41 6.05
C SER A 112 -11.04 1.37 6.89
N SER A 113 -9.73 1.43 6.65
CA SER A 113 -8.82 2.38 7.29
C SER A 113 -7.99 3.12 6.24
N PRO A 114 -7.51 4.34 6.56
CA PRO A 114 -6.63 5.08 5.65
C PRO A 114 -5.31 4.35 5.40
N ALA A 115 -4.73 3.73 6.43
CA ALA A 115 -3.47 2.99 6.34
C ALA A 115 -3.59 1.79 5.40
N GLU A 116 -4.67 1.02 5.50
CA GLU A 116 -4.93 -0.10 4.59
C GLU A 116 -5.18 0.35 3.15
N ALA A 117 -5.90 1.47 2.96
CA ALA A 117 -6.18 2.00 1.63
C ALA A 117 -4.86 2.40 0.93
N ILE A 118 -3.98 3.11 1.64
CA ILE A 118 -2.64 3.49 1.13
C ILE A 118 -1.85 2.24 0.72
N CYS A 119 -1.73 1.27 1.63
CA CYS A 119 -0.94 0.07 1.39
C CYS A 119 -1.47 -0.76 0.21
N LEU A 120 -2.80 -0.92 0.11
CA LEU A 120 -3.42 -1.63 -1.01
C LEU A 120 -3.21 -0.89 -2.33
N ALA A 121 -3.34 0.44 -2.34
CA ALA A 121 -3.07 1.26 -3.53
C ALA A 121 -1.62 1.10 -4.00
N ALA A 122 -0.65 1.14 -3.06
CA ALA A 122 0.77 0.99 -3.36
C ALA A 122 1.10 -0.40 -3.93
N LEU A 123 0.51 -1.46 -3.39
CA LEU A 123 0.65 -2.81 -3.94
C LEU A 123 0.07 -2.92 -5.36
N ILE A 124 -1.11 -2.34 -5.60
CA ILE A 124 -1.71 -2.32 -6.93
C ILE A 124 -0.80 -1.58 -7.91
N ALA A 125 -0.27 -0.41 -7.52
CA ALA A 125 0.65 0.38 -8.35
C ALA A 125 1.93 -0.39 -8.72
N LYS A 126 2.51 -1.17 -7.80
CA LYS A 126 3.72 -1.96 -8.09
C LYS A 126 3.46 -3.24 -8.87
N LEU A 127 2.31 -3.89 -8.66
CA LEU A 127 2.04 -5.23 -9.19
C LEU A 127 1.18 -5.24 -10.45
N CYS A 128 0.49 -4.14 -10.76
CA CYS A 128 -0.43 -4.01 -11.89
C CYS A 128 0.00 -2.85 -12.82
N PRO A 129 1.20 -2.91 -13.44
CA PRO A 129 1.61 -1.93 -14.44
C PRO A 129 0.76 -2.03 -15.72
#